data_AF-A0A7S1H9Y4-F1
#
_entry.id   AF-A0A7S1H9Y4-F1
#
_cell.length_a   1.000
_cell.length_b   1.000
_cell.length_c   1.000
_cell.angle_alpha   90.00
_cell.angle_beta   90.00
_cell.angle_gamma   90.00
#
_symmetry.space_group_name_H-M   'P 1'
#
loop_
_entity.id
_entity.type
_entity.pdbx_description
1 polymer ?
#
loop_
_entity_poly.entity_id
_entity_poly.type
_entity_poly.pdbx_seq_one_letter_code
_entity_poly.pdbx_strand_id
1 'polypeptide(L)'
;GARQFDPTHLQGSLFQGGDYDLIKTLATLCAFDRVKQSLETGSAGKPQAEFLERMLAVHGGEFEGDMQLGAANRFIEELLQQSPSVIGGAGYSSTTILDPVGITETIMEERVKVANEWVDELKGVPSDHADMMRTLLSEIY
;
A
#
# COMPACT_ATOMS: atom_id res chain seq x y z
N GLY A 1 -0.90 10.72 -36.35
CA GLY A 1 -2.06 9.80 -36.42
C GLY A 1 -2.43 9.42 -35.01
N ALA A 2 -3.63 9.79 -34.57
CA ALA A 2 -4.12 9.44 -33.24
C ALA A 2 -4.25 7.91 -33.14
N ARG A 3 -3.64 7.29 -32.12
CA ARG A 3 -3.85 5.88 -31.82
C ARG A 3 -5.31 5.71 -31.41
N GLN A 4 -6.07 5.02 -32.25
CA GLN A 4 -7.44 4.63 -31.96
C GLN A 4 -7.40 3.63 -30.81
N PHE A 5 -8.08 3.94 -29.72
CA PHE A 5 -8.24 3.03 -28.60
C PHE A 5 -9.07 1.83 -29.07
N ASP A 6 -8.48 0.64 -29.06
CA ASP A 6 -9.17 -0.61 -29.39
C ASP A 6 -9.60 -1.30 -28.08
N PRO A 7 -10.91 -1.28 -27.74
CA PRO A 7 -11.41 -1.88 -26.50
C PRO A 7 -11.39 -3.42 -26.53
N THR A 8 -11.04 -4.06 -27.65
CA THR A 8 -11.06 -5.53 -27.77
C THR A 8 -9.84 -6.22 -27.15
N HIS A 9 -8.78 -5.48 -26.79
CA HIS A 9 -7.65 -6.00 -26.01
C HIS A 9 -7.98 -6.27 -24.52
N LEU A 10 -9.17 -5.92 -24.05
CA LEU A 10 -9.67 -6.19 -22.68
C LEU A 10 -10.24 -7.62 -22.52
N GLN A 11 -9.72 -8.61 -23.26
CA GLN A 11 -10.15 -10.02 -23.16
C GLN A 11 -9.55 -10.79 -21.97
N GLY A 12 -8.95 -10.11 -21.00
CA GLY A 12 -8.90 -10.52 -19.60
C GLY A 12 -9.75 -9.53 -18.81
N SER A 13 -10.49 -9.98 -17.78
CA SER A 13 -11.32 -9.02 -17.01
C SER A 13 -10.47 -7.83 -16.59
N LEU A 14 -11.01 -6.61 -16.50
CA LEU A 14 -10.29 -5.43 -15.95
C LEU A 14 -9.62 -5.71 -14.57
N PHE A 15 -10.03 -6.80 -13.91
CA PHE A 15 -9.49 -7.34 -12.66
C PHE A 15 -8.35 -8.38 -12.81
N GLN A 16 -7.95 -8.72 -14.05
CA GLN A 16 -6.89 -9.65 -14.43
C GLN A 16 -5.81 -8.94 -15.27
N GLY A 17 -5.50 -7.68 -14.93
CA GLY A 17 -4.53 -6.84 -15.64
C GLY A 17 -3.78 -5.91 -14.68
N GLY A 18 -2.71 -5.31 -15.18
CA GLY A 18 -1.75 -4.50 -14.42
C GLY A 18 -2.37 -3.40 -13.56
N ASP A 19 -3.52 -2.84 -13.96
CA ASP A 19 -4.19 -1.75 -13.23
C ASP A 19 -4.75 -2.20 -11.86
N TYR A 20 -5.35 -3.38 -11.78
CA TYR A 20 -5.86 -3.92 -10.51
C TYR A 20 -4.72 -4.29 -9.57
N ASP A 21 -3.64 -4.86 -10.12
CA ASP A 21 -2.46 -5.24 -9.36
C ASP A 21 -1.69 -4.00 -8.86
N LEU A 22 -1.66 -2.93 -9.67
CA LEU A 22 -1.10 -1.63 -9.30
C LEU A 22 -1.87 -1.02 -8.12
N ILE A 23 -3.20 -0.95 -8.20
CA ILE A 23 -4.03 -0.43 -7.09
C ILE A 23 -3.79 -1.26 -5.83
N LYS A 24 -3.75 -2.59 -5.97
CA LYS A 24 -3.44 -3.51 -4.87
C LYS A 24 -2.07 -3.24 -4.26
N THR A 25 -1.07 -2.96 -5.07
CA THR A 25 0.31 -2.69 -4.66
C THR A 25 0.41 -1.35 -3.94
N LEU A 26 -0.12 -0.28 -4.54
CA LEU A 26 -0.15 1.04 -3.93
C LEU A 26 -0.91 1.04 -2.60
N ALA A 27 -2.05 0.34 -2.52
CA ALA A 27 -2.81 0.23 -1.27
C ALA A 27 -2.01 -0.51 -0.19
N THR A 28 -1.21 -1.52 -0.57
CA THR A 28 -0.35 -2.26 0.36
C THR A 28 0.80 -1.39 0.86
N LEU A 29 1.44 -0.61 -0.02
CA LEU A 29 2.50 0.32 0.36
C LEU A 29 1.99 1.42 1.29
N CYS A 30 0.85 2.04 0.96
CA CYS A 30 0.24 3.05 1.81
C CYS A 30 -0.14 2.49 3.19
N ALA A 31 -0.71 1.27 3.24
CA ALA A 31 -1.01 0.59 4.49
C ALA A 31 0.24 0.28 5.31
N PHE A 32 1.29 -0.23 4.66
CA PHE A 32 2.59 -0.45 5.28
C PHE A 32 3.14 0.83 5.91
N ASP A 33 3.14 1.95 5.18
CA ASP A 33 3.63 3.23 5.69
C ASP A 33 2.83 3.73 6.88
N ARG A 34 1.50 3.61 6.85
CA ARG A 34 0.62 3.98 7.98
C ARG A 34 0.89 3.13 9.22
N VAL A 35 1.02 1.81 9.06
CA VAL A 35 1.33 0.91 10.18
C VAL A 35 2.70 1.22 10.74
N LYS A 36 3.72 1.40 9.88
CA LYS A 36 5.06 1.80 10.30
C LYS A 36 5.03 3.11 11.09
N GLN A 37 4.39 4.15 10.56
CA GLN A 37 4.28 5.44 11.23
C GLN A 37 3.57 5.31 12.59
N SER A 38 2.51 4.50 12.67
CA SER A 38 1.82 4.22 13.93
C SER A 38 2.77 3.57 14.97
N LEU A 39 3.60 2.61 14.54
CA LEU A 39 4.58 1.95 15.39
C LEU A 39 5.69 2.89 15.87
N GLU A 40 6.11 3.86 15.04
CA GLU A 40 7.14 4.86 15.39
C GLU A 40 6.69 5.85 16.47
N THR A 41 5.39 6.15 16.55
CA THR A 41 4.85 7.06 17.57
C THR A 41 4.97 6.50 19.00
N GLY A 42 5.10 5.18 19.16
CA GLY A 42 5.27 4.51 20.44
C GLY A 42 6.71 4.03 20.67
N SER A 43 7.29 4.29 21.85
CA SER A 43 8.63 3.79 22.20
C SER A 43 8.75 2.26 22.17
N ALA A 44 7.64 1.55 22.44
CA ALA A 44 7.56 0.09 22.38
C ALA A 44 7.40 -0.48 20.96
N GLY A 45 7.02 0.35 19.98
CA GLY A 45 6.79 -0.06 18.58
C GLY A 45 8.00 0.14 17.67
N LYS A 46 9.05 0.86 18.13
CA LYS A 46 10.25 1.13 17.34
C LYS A 46 10.94 -0.13 16.78
N PRO A 47 11.16 -1.21 17.56
CA PRO A 47 11.77 -2.43 17.03
C PRO A 47 10.94 -3.07 15.90
N GLN A 48 9.62 -2.98 15.97
CA GLN A 48 8.69 -3.48 14.95
C GLN A 48 8.71 -2.59 13.71
N ALA A 49 8.79 -1.26 13.87
CA ALA A 49 8.97 -0.33 12.76
C ALA A 49 10.31 -0.57 12.02
N GLU A 50 11.41 -0.74 12.76
CA GLU A 50 12.72 -1.08 12.20
C GLU A 50 12.72 -2.44 11.49
N PHE A 51 11.96 -3.41 12.00
CA PHE A 51 11.75 -4.68 11.30
C PHE A 51 11.05 -4.46 9.95
N LEU A 52 9.96 -3.68 9.92
CA LEU A 52 9.27 -3.37 8.69
C LEU A 52 10.18 -2.66 7.68
N GLU A 53 10.99 -1.68 8.12
CA GLU A 53 11.97 -1.01 7.26
C GLU A 53 12.96 -2.00 6.63
N ARG A 54 13.48 -2.95 7.41
CA ARG A 54 14.37 -3.99 6.88
C ARG A 54 13.66 -4.87 5.86
N MET A 55 12.41 -5.25 6.12
CA MET A 55 11.63 -6.05 5.19
C MET A 55 11.42 -5.33 3.86
N LEU A 56 11.10 -4.03 3.89
CA LEU A 56 10.97 -3.23 2.67
C LEU A 56 12.33 -3.06 1.96
N ALA A 57 13.43 -2.88 2.70
CA ALA A 57 14.75 -2.76 2.09
C ALA A 57 15.21 -4.06 1.39
N VAL A 58 14.82 -5.22 1.90
CA VAL A 58 15.23 -6.52 1.35
C VAL A 58 14.29 -7.00 0.24
N HIS A 59 12.97 -6.87 0.45
CA HIS A 59 11.95 -7.44 -0.44
C HIS A 59 11.18 -6.39 -1.24
N GLY A 60 11.39 -5.10 -0.98
CA GLY A 60 10.67 -4.01 -1.63
C GLY A 60 11.13 -3.69 -3.05
N GLY A 61 12.21 -4.30 -3.54
CA GLY A 61 12.65 -4.13 -4.93
C GLY A 61 11.61 -4.54 -5.96
N GLU A 62 10.65 -5.41 -5.60
CA GLU A 62 9.52 -5.76 -6.48
C GLU A 62 8.50 -4.62 -6.67
N PHE A 63 8.56 -3.60 -5.80
CA PHE A 63 7.75 -2.40 -5.91
C PHE A 63 8.41 -1.30 -6.77
N GLU A 64 9.67 -1.49 -7.17
CA GLU A 64 10.41 -0.52 -7.98
C GLU A 64 10.31 -0.83 -9.49
N GLY A 65 10.23 0.20 -10.32
CA GLY A 65 10.24 0.07 -11.78
C GLY A 65 8.92 -0.46 -12.36
N ASP A 66 9.02 -1.38 -13.33
CA ASP A 66 7.86 -2.08 -13.89
C ASP A 66 7.34 -3.07 -12.83
N MET A 67 6.48 -2.57 -11.93
CA MET A 67 5.88 -3.33 -10.83
C MET A 67 5.39 -4.69 -11.35
N GLN A 68 6.01 -5.74 -10.82
CA GLN A 68 5.72 -7.09 -11.28
C GLN A 68 4.34 -7.52 -10.78
N LEU A 69 3.63 -8.28 -11.62
CA LEU A 69 2.33 -8.81 -11.25
C LEU A 69 2.42 -9.62 -9.94
N GLY A 70 1.55 -9.28 -8.98
CA GLY A 70 1.46 -9.94 -7.68
C GLY A 70 2.53 -9.53 -6.67
N ALA A 71 3.31 -8.46 -6.90
CA ALA A 71 4.34 -7.98 -5.97
C ALA A 71 3.80 -7.76 -4.55
N ALA A 72 2.61 -7.17 -4.43
CA ALA A 72 1.95 -6.96 -3.15
C ALA A 72 1.74 -8.27 -2.36
N ASN A 73 1.27 -9.32 -3.03
CA ASN A 73 0.99 -10.59 -2.37
C ASN A 73 2.28 -11.30 -1.98
N ARG A 74 3.28 -11.30 -2.86
CA ARG A 74 4.61 -11.85 -2.57
C ARG A 74 5.24 -11.18 -1.36
N PHE A 75 5.22 -9.85 -1.29
CA PHE A 75 5.74 -9.13 -0.12
C PHE A 75 5.01 -9.52 1.18
N ILE A 76 3.69 -9.68 1.14
CA ILE A 76 2.90 -10.16 2.29
C ILE A 76 3.28 -11.61 2.65
N GLU A 77 3.48 -12.48 1.67
CA GLU A 77 3.95 -13.85 1.88
C GLU A 77 5.34 -13.88 2.54
N GLU A 78 6.27 -13.02 2.11
CA GLU A 78 7.60 -12.87 2.72
C GLU A 78 7.52 -12.41 4.17
N LEU A 79 6.59 -11.51 4.50
CA LEU A 79 6.34 -11.09 5.89
C LEU A 79 5.79 -12.24 6.76
N LEU A 80 4.84 -13.03 6.22
CA LEU A 80 4.27 -14.18 6.93
C LEU A 80 5.26 -15.32 7.16
N GLN A 81 6.30 -15.42 6.33
CA GLN A 81 7.36 -16.42 6.49
C GLN A 81 8.38 -16.07 7.58
N GLN A 82 8.36 -14.84 8.09
CA GLN A 82 9.28 -14.43 9.15
C GLN A 82 8.90 -15.09 10.48
N SER A 83 9.91 -15.64 11.17
CA SER A 83 9.71 -16.25 12.48
C SER A 83 9.57 -15.20 13.57
N PRO A 84 8.70 -15.41 14.58
CA PRO A 84 8.67 -14.57 15.77
C PRO A 84 10.04 -14.52 16.44
N SER A 85 10.43 -13.35 16.92
CA SER A 85 11.72 -13.16 17.57
C SER A 85 11.62 -12.25 18.78
N VAL A 86 12.58 -12.37 19.68
CA VAL A 86 12.64 -11.58 20.90
C VAL A 86 13.79 -10.58 20.74
N ILE A 87 13.45 -9.29 20.76
CA ILE A 87 14.42 -8.20 20.62
C ILE A 87 14.71 -7.62 22.01
N GLY A 88 15.98 -7.66 22.40
CA GLY A 88 16.44 -7.01 23.62
C GLY A 88 16.48 -5.49 23.42
N GLY A 89 15.78 -4.75 24.26
CA GLY A 89 15.83 -3.30 24.34
C GLY A 89 17.05 -2.80 25.12
N ALA A 90 17.33 -1.49 25.01
CA ALA A 90 18.38 -0.83 25.77
C ALA A 90 18.00 -0.74 27.26
N GLY A 91 18.15 -1.84 28.00
CA GLY A 91 17.90 -1.94 29.43
C GLY A 91 17.59 -3.38 29.86
N TYR A 92 18.05 -3.76 31.06
CA TYR A 92 17.93 -5.12 31.62
C TYR A 92 16.49 -5.68 31.73
N SER A 93 15.45 -4.90 31.45
CA SER A 93 14.04 -5.29 31.55
C SER A 93 13.17 -4.96 30.34
N SER A 94 13.70 -4.37 29.27
CA SER A 94 12.91 -4.08 28.07
C SER A 94 13.13 -5.21 27.07
N THR A 95 12.18 -6.13 26.99
CA THR A 95 12.18 -7.21 26.00
C THR A 95 10.92 -7.06 25.17
N THR A 96 11.08 -6.88 23.87
CA THR A 96 9.97 -6.73 22.93
C THR A 96 9.86 -7.99 22.09
N ILE A 97 8.67 -8.56 22.02
CA ILE A 97 8.37 -9.67 21.11
C ILE A 97 8.01 -9.06 19.75
N LEU A 98 8.76 -9.44 18.73
CA LEU A 98 8.41 -9.21 17.35
C LEU A 98 7.48 -10.34 16.90
N ASP A 99 6.26 -9.98 16.53
CA ASP A 99 5.25 -10.88 15.95
C ASP A 99 4.99 -10.47 14.49
N PRO A 100 5.70 -11.05 13.52
CA PRO A 100 5.52 -10.74 12.11
C PRO A 100 4.11 -11.03 11.60
N VAL A 101 3.44 -12.06 12.14
CA VAL A 101 2.09 -12.43 11.70
C VAL A 101 1.09 -11.36 12.14
N GLY A 102 1.09 -10.97 13.41
CA GLY A 102 0.21 -9.91 13.91
C GLY A 102 0.45 -8.55 13.23
N ILE A 103 1.71 -8.22 12.91
CA ILE A 103 2.03 -7.02 12.13
C ILE A 103 1.46 -7.12 10.71
N THR A 104 1.59 -8.28 10.07
CA THR A 104 1.09 -8.51 8.71
C THR A 104 -0.43 -8.43 8.66
N GLU A 105 -1.13 -9.00 9.65
CA GLU A 105 -2.58 -8.86 9.78
C GLU A 105 -2.98 -7.39 9.91
N THR A 106 -2.26 -6.62 10.72
CA THR A 106 -2.50 -5.17 10.87
C THR A 106 -2.32 -4.43 9.53
N ILE A 107 -1.30 -4.77 8.74
CA ILE A 107 -1.10 -4.21 7.40
C ILE A 107 -2.28 -4.57 6.47
N MET A 108 -2.76 -5.81 6.52
CA MET A 108 -3.87 -6.25 5.69
C MET A 108 -5.19 -5.55 6.07
N GLU A 109 -5.43 -5.33 7.36
CA GLU A 109 -6.57 -4.52 7.84
C GLU A 109 -6.46 -3.07 7.35
N GLU A 110 -5.29 -2.46 7.48
CA GLU A 110 -5.06 -1.07 7.04
C GLU A 110 -5.17 -0.93 5.51
N ARG A 111 -4.73 -1.94 4.75
CA ARG A 111 -4.91 -2.01 3.29
C ARG A 111 -6.38 -1.95 2.89
N VAL A 112 -7.25 -2.61 3.64
CA VAL A 112 -8.71 -2.53 3.40
C VAL A 112 -9.22 -1.13 3.67
N LYS A 113 -8.75 -0.46 4.73
CA LYS A 113 -9.14 0.93 5.03
C LYS A 113 -8.71 1.88 3.92
N VAL A 114 -7.45 1.81 3.49
CA VAL A 114 -6.93 2.61 2.36
C VAL A 114 -7.77 2.41 1.10
N ALA A 115 -8.08 1.16 0.75
CA ALA A 115 -8.89 0.87 -0.43
C ALA A 115 -10.30 1.47 -0.32
N ASN A 116 -10.93 1.40 0.85
CA ASN A 116 -12.25 1.98 1.08
C ASN A 116 -12.21 3.51 1.01
N GLU A 117 -11.18 4.15 1.58
CA GLU A 117 -10.98 5.60 1.49
C GLU A 117 -10.87 6.05 0.03
N TRP A 118 -10.08 5.37 -0.79
CA TRP A 118 -9.98 5.69 -2.23
C TRP A 118 -11.29 5.48 -2.97
N VAL A 119 -12.04 4.42 -2.66
CA VAL A 119 -13.38 4.22 -3.23
C VAL A 119 -14.31 5.37 -2.86
N ASP A 120 -14.23 5.88 -1.63
CA ASP A 120 -15.03 7.01 -1.18
C ASP A 120 -14.59 8.33 -1.85
N GLU A 121 -13.28 8.57 -2.00
CA GLU A 121 -12.75 9.73 -2.73
C GLU A 121 -13.16 9.72 -4.21
N LEU A 122 -13.13 8.56 -4.87
CA LEU A 122 -13.51 8.42 -6.27
C LEU A 122 -14.99 8.73 -6.54
N LYS A 123 -15.85 8.69 -5.51
CA LYS A 123 -17.25 9.16 -5.63
C LYS A 123 -17.33 10.68 -5.83
N GLY A 124 -16.28 11.42 -5.49
CA GLY A 124 -16.17 12.87 -5.67
C GLY A 124 -15.87 13.32 -7.11
N VAL A 125 -15.38 12.41 -7.96
CA VAL A 125 -14.94 12.72 -9.35
C VAL A 125 -15.98 13.51 -10.18
N PRO A 126 -17.29 13.23 -10.12
CA PRO A 126 -18.28 14.04 -10.84
C PRO A 126 -18.33 15.50 -10.36
N SER A 127 -18.11 15.74 -9.06
CA SER A 127 -18.04 17.09 -8.50
C SER A 127 -16.78 17.81 -8.98
N ASP A 128 -15.63 17.12 -8.91
CA ASP A 128 -14.35 17.67 -9.37
C ASP A 128 -14.42 18.07 -10.85
N HIS A 129 -15.07 17.25 -11.68
CA HIS A 129 -15.33 17.56 -13.07
C HIS A 129 -16.19 18.82 -13.25
N ALA A 130 -17.28 18.94 -12.48
CA ALA A 130 -18.14 20.12 -12.55
C ALA A 130 -17.41 21.40 -12.12
N ASP A 131 -16.56 21.33 -11.10
CA ASP A 131 -15.78 22.47 -10.61
C ASP A 131 -14.67 22.87 -11.59
N MET A 132 -13.96 21.90 -12.18
CA MET A 132 -13.00 22.17 -13.26
C MET A 132 -13.67 22.85 -14.46
N MET A 133 -14.84 22.37 -14.88
CA MET A 133 -15.62 22.98 -15.96
C MET A 133 -16.05 24.41 -15.63
N ARG A 134 -16.46 24.66 -14.38
CA ARG A 134 -16.82 26.01 -13.92
C ARG A 134 -15.60 26.95 -13.97
N THR A 135 -14.45 26.51 -13.49
CA THR A 135 -13.20 27.29 -13.52
C THR A 135 -12.82 27.66 -14.95
N LEU A 136 -12.79 26.68 -15.86
CA LEU A 136 -12.47 26.92 -17.27
C LEU A 136 -13.42 27.93 -17.92
N LEU A 137 -14.72 27.83 -17.66
CA LEU A 137 -15.70 28.77 -18.20
C LEU A 137 -15.52 30.19 -17.63
N SER A 138 -15.07 30.32 -16.38
CA SER A 138 -14.82 31.63 -15.75
C SER A 138 -13.54 32.33 -16.23
N GLU A 139 -12.61 31.59 -16.84
CA GLU A 139 -11.37 32.16 -17.41
C GLU A 139 -11.55 32.64 -18.86
N ILE A 140 -12.62 32.20 -19.53
CA ILE A 140 -12.92 32.53 -20.94
C ILE A 140 -13.77 33.81 -21.05
N TYR A 141 -14.42 34.24 -19.97
CA TYR A 141 -15.28 35.43 -19.89
C TYR A 141 -14.74 36.47 -18.91
#